data_AF-A0A4V1TVU6-F1
#
_entry.id   AF-A0A4V1TVU6-F1
#
_cell.length_a   1.000
_cell.length_b   1.000
_cell.length_c   1.000
_cell.angle_alpha   90.00
_cell.angle_beta   90.00
_cell.angle_gamma   90.00
#
_symmetry.space_group_name_H-M   'P 1'
#
loop_
_entity.id
_entity.type
_entity.pdbx_description
1 polymer ?
#
loop_
_entity_poly.entity_id
_entity_poly.type
_entity_poly.pdbx_seq_one_letter_code
_entity_poly.pdbx_strand_id
1 'polypeptide(L)' 'MRVLSVVLSGGAGSRLWPASRQAFPKPFMKLGGSTLLQQAIERGQACGTGDLMVV' A
#
# COMPACT_ATOMS: atom_id res chain seq x y z
N MET A 1 24.00 0.38 9.21
CA MET A 1 23.19 1.38 8.50
C MET A 1 21.73 1.02 8.72
N ARG A 2 20.89 1.94 9.20
CA ARG A 2 19.46 1.68 9.46
C ARG A 2 18.66 2.12 8.25
N VAL A 3 17.84 1.23 7.69
CA VAL A 3 17.00 1.51 6.51
C VAL A 3 15.54 1.31 6.88
N LEU A 4 14.73 2.34 6.64
CA LEU A 4 13.30 2.36 6.91
C LEU A 4 12.53 2.27 5.58
N SER A 5 11.62 1.29 5.47
CA SER A 5 10.67 1.24 4.36
C SER A 5 9.50 2.16 4.63
N VAL A 6 9.23 3.09 3.70
CA VAL A 6 8.11 4.03 3.82
C VAL A 6 7.12 3.78 2.69
N VAL A 7 5.89 3.41 3.06
CA VAL A 7 4.78 3.20 2.12
C VAL A 7 3.84 4.39 2.18
N LEU A 8 3.82 5.18 1.10
CA LEU A 8 2.88 6.30 0.95
C LEU A 8 1.51 5.77 0.50
N SER A 9 0.53 5.79 1.39
CA SER A 9 -0.79 5.19 1.21
C SER A 9 -1.89 6.23 1.36
N GLY A 10 -2.05 7.06 0.33
CA GLY A 10 -3.10 8.09 0.28
C GLY A 10 -3.63 8.38 -1.13
N GLY A 11 -4.42 9.45 -1.22
CA GLY A 11 -5.05 9.93 -2.45
C GLY A 11 -6.46 9.36 -2.68
N ALA A 12 -7.31 10.17 -3.33
CA ALA A 12 -8.73 9.83 -3.54
C ALA A 12 -8.97 8.64 -4.51
N GLY A 13 -7.97 8.25 -5.30
CA GLY A 13 -8.09 7.15 -6.25
C GLY A 13 -9.11 7.39 -7.37
N SER A 14 -9.42 8.65 -7.69
CA SER A 14 -10.50 9.05 -8.61
C SER A 14 -10.39 8.46 -10.03
N ARG A 15 -9.17 8.21 -10.52
CA ARG A 15 -8.93 7.56 -11.83
C ARG A 15 -9.41 6.11 -11.90
N LEU A 16 -9.61 5.46 -10.74
CA LEU A 16 -10.09 4.08 -10.65
C LEU A 16 -11.58 4.02 -10.32
N TRP A 17 -12.33 5.10 -10.49
CA TRP A 17 -13.78 5.04 -10.33
C TRP A 17 -14.39 4.03 -11.33
N PRO A 18 -15.36 3.20 -10.94
CA PRO A 18 -16.06 3.15 -9.64
C PRO A 18 -15.40 2.26 -8.57
N ALA A 19 -14.29 1.61 -8.91
CA ALA A 19 -13.61 0.64 -8.07
C ALA A 19 -12.94 1.27 -6.83
N SER A 20 -12.40 2.49 -6.96
CA SER A 20 -11.88 3.27 -5.82
C SER A 20 -12.72 4.52 -5.57
N ARG A 21 -13.11 4.71 -4.32
CA ARG A 21 -13.90 5.84 -3.81
C ARG A 21 -13.56 6.09 -2.36
N GLN A 22 -14.03 7.19 -1.77
CA GLN A 22 -13.70 7.53 -0.38
C GLN A 22 -14.02 6.41 0.62
N ALA A 23 -15.16 5.73 0.46
CA ALA A 23 -15.55 4.60 1.30
C ALA A 23 -14.82 3.27 0.96
N PHE A 24 -14.19 3.18 -0.21
CA PHE A 24 -13.46 2.00 -0.68
C PHE A 24 -12.11 2.44 -1.27
N PRO A 25 -11.14 2.82 -0.43
CA PRO A 25 -9.87 3.37 -0.90
C PRO A 25 -9.02 2.31 -1.62
N LYS A 26 -8.35 2.72 -2.69
CA LYS A 26 -7.43 1.86 -3.47
C LYS A 26 -6.48 1.01 -2.61
N PRO A 27 -5.77 1.53 -1.57
CA PRO A 27 -4.81 0.73 -0.82
C PRO A 27 -5.42 -0.55 -0.21
N PHE A 28 -6.70 -0.54 0.13
CA PHE A 28 -7.41 -1.69 0.72
C PHE A 28 -8.12 -2.59 -0.29
N MET A 29 -8.07 -2.24 -1.58
CA MET A 29 -8.59 -3.09 -2.65
C MET A 29 -7.81 -4.40 -2.70
N LYS A 30 -8.53 -5.52 -2.78
CA LYS A 30 -7.92 -6.84 -2.95
C LYS A 30 -7.69 -7.13 -4.42
N LEU A 31 -6.47 -7.50 -4.78
CA LEU A 31 -6.10 -7.94 -6.13
C LEU A 31 -5.13 -9.11 -6.01
N GLY A 32 -5.45 -10.28 -6.57
CA GLY A 32 -4.58 -11.45 -6.42
C GLY A 32 -4.49 -12.01 -5.00
N GLY A 33 -5.55 -11.86 -4.20
CA GLY A 33 -5.68 -12.51 -2.88
C GLY A 33 -5.34 -11.65 -1.66
N SER A 34 -4.60 -10.55 -1.83
CA SER A 34 -4.22 -9.62 -0.75
C SER A 34 -4.52 -8.17 -1.11
N THR A 35 -4.45 -7.27 -0.13
CA THR A 35 -4.66 -5.83 -0.38
C THR A 35 -3.45 -5.22 -1.09
N LEU A 36 -3.68 -4.19 -1.91
CA LEU A 36 -2.58 -3.48 -2.57
C LEU A 36 -1.57 -2.89 -1.56
N LEU A 37 -2.04 -2.45 -0.38
CA LEU A 37 -1.19 -1.98 0.70
C LEU A 37 -0.31 -3.11 1.26
N GLN A 38 -0.91 -4.29 1.52
CA GLN A 38 -0.18 -5.46 1.99
C GLN A 38 0.92 -5.85 1.00
N GLN A 39 0.61 -5.90 -0.30
CA GLN A 39 1.61 -6.20 -1.34
C GLN A 39 2.74 -5.17 -1.40
N ALA A 40 2.45 -3.89 -1.16
CA ALA A 40 3.47 -2.85 -1.11
C ALA A 40 4.42 -3.04 0.10
N ILE A 41 3.85 -3.39 1.26
CA ILE A 41 4.63 -3.68 2.49
C ILE A 41 5.51 -4.91 2.29
N GLU A 42 4.95 -6.01 1.81
CA GLU A 42 5.68 -7.27 1.59
C GLU A 42 6.85 -7.09 0.62
N ARG A 43 6.64 -6.37 -0.49
CA ARG A 43 7.74 -6.04 -1.43
C ARG A 43 8.84 -5.20 -0.77
N GLY A 44 8.47 -4.24 0.09
CA GLY A 44 9.45 -3.41 0.80
C GLY A 44 10.27 -4.21 1.83
N GLN A 45 9.60 -5.09 2.58
CA GLN A 45 10.25 -5.97 3.55
C GLN A 45 11.18 -6.98 2.88
N ALA A 46 10.81 -7.50 1.70
CA ALA A 46 11.65 -8.39 0.90
C ALA A 46 13.00 -7.75 0.47
N CYS A 47 13.12 -6.41 0.51
CA CYS A 47 14.38 -5.71 0.29
C CYS A 47 15.31 -5.68 1.52
N GLY A 48 14.99 -6.41 2.60
CA GLY A 48 15.81 -6.47 3.82
C GLY A 48 15.58 -5.28 4.76
N THR A 49 14.42 -4.61 4.66
CA THR A 49 14.04 -3.53 5.58
C THR A 49 13.30 -4.10 6.79
N GLY A 50 13.90 -3.98 7.97
CA GLY A 50 13.30 -4.46 9.22
C GLY A 50 12.30 -3.47 9.83
N ASP A 51 12.47 -2.18 9.58
CA ASP A 51 11.56 -1.12 10.03
C ASP A 51 10.60 -0.70 8.90
N LEU A 52 9.33 -0.47 9.24
CA LEU A 52 8.26 -0.05 8.32
C LEU A 52 7.50 1.17 8.87
N MET A 53 7.21 2.13 8.00
CA MET A 53 6.30 3.24 8.25
C MET A 53 5.28 3.34 7.11
N VAL A 54 3.99 3.45 7.45
CA VAL A 54 2.93 3.76 6.49
C VAL A 54 2.48 5.20 6.74
N VAL A 55 2.39 5.98 5.67
CA VAL A 55 1.95 7.39 5.68
C VAL A 55 0.61 7.51 4.99
#